data_AF-A0A672KPM3-F1
#
_entry.id   AF-A0A672KPM3-F1
#
_cell.length_a   1.000
_cell.length_b   1.000
_cell.length_c   1.000
_cell.angle_alpha   90.00
_cell.angle_beta   90.00
_cell.angle_gamma   90.00
#
_symmetry.space_group_name_H-M   'P 1'
#
loop_
_entity.id
_entity.type
_entity.pdbx_description
1 polymer ?
#
loop_
_entity_poly.entity_id
_entity_poly.type
_entity_poly.pdbx_seq_one_letter_code
_entity_poly.pdbx_strand_id
1 'polypeptide(L)'
;MIHMGMIHLIYDTYELVTKIVVRMLKTDDTVFVVLHKSFIYISGYGCADHFYESDTLLHCFQVLKSLLESPLTQDIICDEIEKKLPVMHHNVRYSCRVIFLNKKILLIRPKMILANYGNNREFSMMYWLNLGEYFLPRMIQDLTGQTTVPFGDGVLSSKDTCIGSEICAELWNPRSPHVDMGLDGIEIFTNSSASYHELRKVLTMSLIFRICLFQRLCYSLYYDGCAVIAINGDIVARGTQFSLEDVEVVTATLDLEDVRSYRGERCHPHMHKPYQRIQTDFTLSDCDDRCLPTHQPVEWIFHTPEEEISLGPACWLWDYLRRSGQAGFLLPLSGGVDSSSTACIVYSMCVQICQAVKDGNSQVLEDVQRVVNNSSYRPEDPRELCGHLFTTCYMASENSSEDTCNRAKDLAAQIGSNHLNINIDMAVKGMLGIFSMVTGKWPQFRANGGSVRENLALQNVQGNFVPCFVQIKFLGVLQVATKVKHFFRMYSINRHKMTTVTPSYHAENYSPDDNLFDLRPFLYNTQWAWQFRCIDNEDPEFLKFLIDSRL
;
A
#
# COMPACT_ATOMS: atom_id res chain seq x y z
N MET A 1 -9.61 24.05 -11.30
CA MET A 1 -8.50 23.23 -10.74
C MET A 1 -8.94 21.82 -10.40
N ILE A 2 -10.07 21.60 -9.70
CA ILE A 2 -10.56 20.24 -9.34
C ILE A 2 -10.89 19.36 -10.57
N HIS A 3 -11.47 19.93 -11.63
CA HIS A 3 -11.75 19.21 -12.88
C HIS A 3 -10.51 18.71 -13.64
N MET A 4 -9.36 19.40 -13.53
CA MET A 4 -8.14 19.02 -14.26
C MET A 4 -7.41 17.84 -13.61
N GLY A 5 -7.43 17.74 -12.27
CA GLY A 5 -6.83 16.61 -11.55
C GLY A 5 -7.56 15.29 -11.79
N MET A 6 -8.89 15.34 -11.93
CA MET A 6 -9.71 14.15 -12.18
C MET A 6 -9.53 13.62 -13.62
N ILE A 7 -9.43 14.52 -14.60
CA ILE A 7 -9.16 14.16 -16.01
C ILE A 7 -7.80 13.46 -16.14
N HIS A 8 -6.74 13.96 -15.47
CA HIS A 8 -5.45 13.26 -15.43
C HIS A 8 -5.55 11.87 -14.80
N LEU A 9 -6.30 11.73 -13.69
CA LEU A 9 -6.52 10.44 -13.01
C LEU A 9 -7.18 9.38 -13.91
N ILE A 10 -8.04 9.80 -14.85
CA ILE A 10 -8.82 8.93 -15.73
C ILE A 10 -8.07 8.62 -17.03
N TYR A 11 -7.33 9.59 -17.60
CA TYR A 11 -6.46 9.35 -18.75
C TYR A 11 -5.32 8.38 -18.39
N ASP A 12 -4.73 8.50 -17.20
CA ASP A 12 -3.73 7.54 -16.70
C ASP A 12 -4.33 6.13 -16.52
N THR A 13 -5.60 6.02 -16.12
CA THR A 13 -6.31 4.74 -16.04
C THR A 13 -6.43 4.09 -17.43
N TYR A 14 -6.76 4.86 -18.47
CA TYR A 14 -6.87 4.34 -19.84
C TYR A 14 -5.53 3.88 -20.40
N GLU A 15 -4.46 4.64 -20.16
CA GLU A 15 -3.10 4.30 -20.59
C GLU A 15 -2.58 3.05 -19.87
N LEU A 16 -2.82 2.95 -18.55
CA LEU A 16 -2.46 1.78 -17.75
C LEU A 16 -3.23 0.54 -18.23
N VAL A 17 -4.55 0.63 -18.43
CA VAL A 17 -5.37 -0.45 -18.99
C VAL A 17 -4.85 -0.92 -20.34
N THR A 18 -4.44 0.01 -21.20
CA THR A 18 -3.88 -0.33 -22.51
C THR A 18 -2.52 -1.03 -22.37
N LYS A 19 -1.62 -0.52 -21.51
CA LYS A 19 -0.32 -1.15 -21.21
C LYS A 19 -0.48 -2.56 -20.63
N ILE A 20 -1.43 -2.73 -19.71
CA ILE A 20 -1.82 -3.99 -19.06
C ILE A 20 -2.20 -5.03 -20.11
N VAL A 21 -3.14 -4.68 -20.99
CA VAL A 21 -3.66 -5.60 -21.99
C VAL A 21 -2.62 -5.93 -23.07
N VAL A 22 -1.78 -4.96 -23.46
CA VAL A 22 -0.69 -5.17 -24.44
C VAL A 22 0.43 -6.06 -23.88
N ARG A 23 0.79 -5.95 -22.59
CA ARG A 23 1.83 -6.78 -21.97
C ARG A 23 1.39 -8.24 -21.84
N MET A 24 0.11 -8.48 -21.54
CA MET A 24 -0.50 -9.82 -21.45
C MET A 24 -0.54 -10.60 -22.77
N LEU A 25 -0.55 -9.90 -23.91
CA LEU A 25 -0.57 -10.56 -25.23
C LEU A 25 0.83 -10.87 -25.79
N LYS A 26 1.90 -10.38 -25.15
CA LYS A 26 3.28 -10.70 -25.53
C LYS A 26 3.79 -11.99 -24.87
N THR A 27 3.06 -12.53 -23.91
CA THR A 27 3.28 -13.87 -23.34
C THR A 27 2.53 -14.88 -24.21
N ASP A 28 2.97 -15.03 -25.47
CA ASP A 28 2.34 -15.78 -26.56
C ASP A 28 2.23 -17.32 -26.34
N ASP A 29 2.69 -17.86 -25.21
CA ASP A 29 2.82 -19.32 -25.01
C ASP A 29 1.88 -19.93 -23.96
N THR A 30 0.89 -19.19 -23.43
CA THR A 30 -0.02 -19.74 -22.39
C THR A 30 -1.48 -19.71 -22.80
N VAL A 31 -2.06 -20.89 -22.80
CA VAL A 31 -3.41 -21.20 -23.23
C VAL A 31 -4.31 -21.17 -21.99
N PHE A 32 -5.30 -20.26 -22.04
CA PHE A 32 -6.40 -20.03 -21.10
C PHE A 32 -6.12 -19.47 -19.71
N VAL A 33 -7.02 -18.56 -19.30
CA VAL A 33 -6.95 -17.95 -17.98
C VAL A 33 -8.35 -17.65 -17.48
N VAL A 34 -8.67 -18.10 -16.26
CA VAL A 34 -9.45 -17.23 -15.37
C VAL A 34 -8.51 -16.08 -15.08
N LEU A 35 -8.56 -15.02 -15.90
CA LEU A 35 -7.81 -13.84 -15.53
C LEU A 35 -8.54 -13.24 -14.35
N HIS A 36 -8.05 -13.61 -13.16
CA HIS A 36 -8.16 -12.75 -12.02
C HIS A 36 -7.23 -11.56 -12.23
N LYS A 37 -7.66 -10.65 -13.10
CA LYS A 37 -6.91 -9.45 -13.37
C LYS A 37 -7.14 -8.50 -12.19
N SER A 38 -6.29 -8.60 -11.19
CA SER A 38 -6.23 -7.63 -10.09
C SER A 38 -5.70 -6.24 -10.51
N PHE A 39 -5.60 -5.97 -11.82
CA PHE A 39 -4.75 -4.93 -12.41
C PHE A 39 -5.53 -3.72 -12.94
N ILE A 40 -6.79 -3.87 -13.36
CA ILE A 40 -7.55 -2.76 -13.94
C ILE A 40 -8.27 -1.95 -12.85
N TYR A 41 -7.52 -0.98 -12.31
CA TYR A 41 -8.02 0.04 -11.42
C TYR A 41 -8.81 1.07 -12.18
N ILE A 42 -10.13 0.93 -12.23
CA ILE A 42 -10.91 1.95 -12.92
C ILE A 42 -10.85 3.30 -12.16
N SER A 43 -11.10 3.29 -10.85
CA SER A 43 -10.92 4.47 -9.98
C SER A 43 -9.57 4.49 -9.28
N GLY A 44 -9.00 3.33 -8.91
CA GLY A 44 -7.91 3.24 -7.92
C GLY A 44 -8.46 3.07 -6.50
N TYR A 45 -7.86 2.21 -5.66
CA TYR A 45 -8.36 1.97 -4.28
C TYR A 45 -8.37 3.24 -3.42
N GLY A 46 -7.36 4.08 -3.64
CA GLY A 46 -7.08 5.26 -2.82
C GLY A 46 -7.95 6.48 -3.05
N CYS A 47 -9.02 6.48 -3.85
CA CYS A 47 -9.74 7.74 -4.13
C CYS A 47 -10.39 8.43 -2.91
N ALA A 48 -10.36 7.82 -1.73
CA ALA A 48 -10.87 8.40 -0.48
C ALA A 48 -12.27 9.02 -0.67
N ASP A 49 -12.46 10.30 -0.35
CA ASP A 49 -13.77 10.93 -0.43
C ASP A 49 -14.26 11.17 -1.87
N HIS A 50 -13.43 11.03 -2.90
CA HIS A 50 -13.90 11.08 -4.29
C HIS A 50 -14.87 9.93 -4.64
N PHE A 51 -14.97 8.88 -3.80
CA PHE A 51 -16.05 7.88 -3.94
C PHE A 51 -17.45 8.42 -3.63
N TYR A 52 -17.56 9.62 -3.06
CA TYR A 52 -18.83 10.32 -2.90
C TYR A 52 -19.26 11.08 -4.16
N GLU A 53 -18.36 11.31 -5.11
CA GLU A 53 -18.62 12.08 -6.32
C GLU A 53 -19.23 11.18 -7.42
N SER A 54 -20.26 11.70 -8.11
CA SER A 54 -20.91 11.00 -9.22
C SER A 54 -19.99 10.79 -10.42
N ASP A 55 -18.99 11.65 -10.59
CA ASP A 55 -18.05 11.56 -11.71
C ASP A 55 -17.21 10.29 -11.61
N THR A 56 -16.82 9.87 -10.40
CA THR A 56 -16.16 8.58 -10.16
C THR A 56 -17.03 7.42 -10.66
N LEU A 57 -18.33 7.42 -10.36
CA LEU A 57 -19.27 6.40 -10.88
C LEU A 57 -19.30 6.40 -12.42
N LEU A 58 -19.50 7.56 -13.02
CA LEU A 58 -19.65 7.73 -14.46
C LEU A 58 -18.41 7.29 -15.23
N HIS A 59 -17.25 7.83 -14.85
CA HIS A 59 -15.98 7.52 -15.50
C HIS A 59 -15.62 6.06 -15.31
N CYS A 60 -16.03 5.45 -14.20
CA CYS A 60 -15.80 4.04 -14.05
C CYS A 60 -16.57 3.17 -15.06
N PHE A 61 -17.82 3.53 -15.36
CA PHE A 61 -18.58 2.88 -16.43
C PHE A 61 -18.03 3.20 -17.84
N GLN A 62 -17.44 4.38 -18.06
CA GLN A 62 -16.76 4.70 -19.32
C GLN A 62 -15.56 3.80 -19.59
N VAL A 63 -14.73 3.55 -18.57
CA VAL A 63 -13.61 2.62 -18.72
C VAL A 63 -14.10 1.18 -18.90
N LEU A 64 -15.11 0.74 -18.13
CA LEU A 64 -15.73 -0.59 -18.34
C LEU A 64 -16.25 -0.74 -19.77
N LYS A 65 -16.89 0.29 -20.32
CA LYS A 65 -17.33 0.31 -21.72
C LYS A 65 -16.14 0.09 -22.67
N SER A 66 -15.04 0.82 -22.49
CA SER A 66 -13.83 0.66 -23.31
C SER A 66 -13.23 -0.74 -23.21
N LEU A 67 -13.24 -1.35 -22.02
CA LEU A 67 -12.80 -2.73 -21.82
C LEU A 67 -13.69 -3.72 -22.59
N LEU A 68 -15.01 -3.60 -22.45
CA LEU A 68 -15.98 -4.43 -23.16
C LEU A 68 -15.89 -4.26 -24.69
N GLU A 69 -15.53 -3.08 -25.19
CA GLU A 69 -15.34 -2.85 -26.63
C GLU A 69 -14.04 -3.44 -27.18
N SER A 70 -13.03 -3.61 -26.32
CA SER A 70 -11.69 -4.03 -26.70
C SER A 70 -11.68 -5.42 -27.33
N PRO A 71 -11.05 -5.60 -28.50
CA PRO A 71 -10.88 -6.92 -29.10
C PRO A 71 -9.95 -7.83 -28.27
N LEU A 72 -9.16 -7.22 -27.37
CA LEU A 72 -8.16 -7.91 -26.58
C LEU A 72 -8.76 -8.63 -25.36
N THR A 73 -10.04 -8.39 -25.04
CA THR A 73 -10.78 -9.10 -23.98
C THR A 73 -11.70 -10.18 -24.55
N GLN A 74 -11.44 -10.60 -25.78
CA GLN A 74 -12.19 -11.66 -26.44
C GLN A 74 -11.65 -13.03 -26.00
N ASP A 75 -12.57 -13.97 -25.81
CA ASP A 75 -12.35 -15.38 -25.44
C ASP A 75 -11.54 -15.56 -24.15
N ILE A 76 -11.73 -14.63 -23.22
CA ILE A 76 -11.11 -14.65 -21.90
C ILE A 76 -12.08 -14.13 -20.84
N ILE A 77 -12.25 -14.89 -19.76
CA ILE A 77 -13.04 -14.42 -18.62
C ILE A 77 -12.24 -13.32 -17.93
N CYS A 78 -12.78 -12.11 -17.97
CA CYS A 78 -12.26 -10.98 -17.22
C CYS A 78 -13.02 -10.92 -15.90
N ASP A 79 -12.47 -11.54 -14.85
CA ASP A 79 -12.93 -11.35 -13.46
C ASP A 79 -12.39 -9.99 -12.97
N GLU A 80 -12.99 -8.95 -13.54
CA GLU A 80 -12.55 -7.57 -13.46
C GLU A 80 -13.69 -6.63 -13.17
N ILE A 81 -13.70 -6.15 -11.94
CA ILE A 81 -13.26 -4.79 -11.66
C ILE A 81 -13.20 -4.75 -10.16
N GLU A 82 -12.04 -4.75 -9.53
CA GLU A 82 -12.01 -4.32 -8.14
C GLU A 82 -10.81 -3.48 -7.81
N LYS A 83 -11.12 -2.21 -7.55
CA LYS A 83 -11.17 -1.70 -6.18
C LYS A 83 -11.96 -0.41 -6.24
N LYS A 84 -13.27 -0.57 -6.03
CA LYS A 84 -14.31 0.45 -6.11
C LYS A 84 -14.62 0.91 -7.54
N LEU A 85 -15.18 0.05 -8.41
CA LEU A 85 -16.32 0.57 -9.20
C LEU A 85 -17.39 0.79 -8.13
N PRO A 86 -17.63 2.01 -7.66
CA PRO A 86 -18.82 2.22 -6.85
C PRO A 86 -19.96 1.79 -7.78
N VAL A 87 -20.67 0.73 -7.45
CA VAL A 87 -21.92 0.42 -8.15
C VAL A 87 -23.01 0.96 -7.26
N MET A 88 -23.74 1.94 -7.78
CA MET A 88 -24.91 2.44 -7.10
C MET A 88 -26.10 1.54 -7.45
N HIS A 89 -26.51 0.70 -6.50
CA HIS A 89 -27.67 -0.16 -6.62
C HIS A 89 -28.69 0.22 -5.54
N HIS A 90 -29.92 0.56 -5.96
CA HIS A 90 -30.97 1.10 -5.08
C HIS A 90 -30.49 2.27 -4.19
N ASN A 91 -29.74 3.23 -4.77
CA ASN A 91 -29.13 4.37 -4.07
C ASN A 91 -28.09 4.00 -2.99
N VAL A 92 -27.64 2.76 -2.93
CA VAL A 92 -26.54 2.31 -2.05
C VAL A 92 -25.30 2.07 -2.91
N ARG A 93 -24.16 2.58 -2.47
CA ARG A 93 -22.86 2.37 -3.14
C ARG A 93 -22.22 1.10 -2.62
N TYR A 94 -21.82 0.21 -3.51
CA TYR A 94 -21.10 -1.02 -3.18
C TYR A 94 -19.71 -1.01 -3.81
N SER A 95 -18.71 -1.56 -3.10
CA SER A 95 -17.47 -1.98 -3.75
C SER A 95 -17.77 -3.29 -4.45
N CYS A 96 -17.77 -3.31 -5.78
CA CYS A 96 -18.13 -4.50 -6.55
C CYS A 96 -16.96 -4.99 -7.37
N ARG A 97 -16.95 -6.31 -7.60
CA ARG A 97 -16.38 -6.98 -8.77
C ARG A 97 -17.38 -6.96 -9.89
N VAL A 98 -16.94 -6.71 -11.11
CA VAL A 98 -17.70 -7.04 -12.32
C VAL A 98 -17.01 -8.23 -12.96
N ILE A 99 -17.74 -9.14 -13.57
CA ILE A 99 -17.15 -10.23 -14.33
C ILE A 99 -17.77 -10.21 -15.71
N PHE A 100 -16.95 -10.22 -16.75
CA PHE A 100 -17.42 -10.16 -18.12
C PHE A 100 -16.62 -11.07 -19.04
N LEU A 101 -17.27 -11.46 -20.12
CA LEU A 101 -16.73 -12.30 -21.18
C LEU A 101 -17.39 -11.88 -22.49
N ASN A 102 -16.61 -11.72 -23.56
CA ASN A 102 -17.13 -11.54 -24.92
C ASN A 102 -18.21 -10.44 -25.01
N LYS A 103 -17.90 -9.26 -24.46
CA LYS A 103 -18.78 -8.07 -24.41
C LYS A 103 -20.07 -8.25 -23.62
N LYS A 104 -20.18 -9.29 -22.78
CA LYS A 104 -21.31 -9.54 -21.89
C LYS A 104 -20.85 -9.53 -20.44
N ILE A 105 -21.56 -8.80 -19.60
CA ILE A 105 -21.36 -8.84 -18.15
C ILE A 105 -22.10 -10.08 -17.61
N LEU A 106 -21.37 -10.95 -16.92
CA LEU A 106 -21.85 -12.20 -16.36
C LEU A 106 -22.39 -12.01 -14.93
N LEU A 107 -21.66 -11.27 -14.09
CA LEU A 107 -21.99 -11.07 -12.68
C LEU A 107 -21.42 -9.75 -12.17
N ILE A 108 -22.16 -9.06 -11.29
CA ILE A 108 -21.64 -7.98 -10.45
C ILE A 108 -21.68 -8.45 -8.99
N ARG A 109 -20.53 -8.74 -8.38
CA ARG A 109 -20.41 -9.25 -7.01
C ARG A 109 -19.98 -8.13 -6.05
N PRO A 110 -20.86 -7.62 -5.17
CA PRO A 110 -20.48 -6.65 -4.13
C PRO A 110 -19.64 -7.30 -3.03
N LYS A 111 -18.66 -6.58 -2.48
CA LYS A 111 -17.90 -6.94 -1.28
C LYS A 111 -18.83 -7.04 -0.08
N MET A 112 -18.78 -8.17 0.59
CA MET A 112 -19.61 -8.51 1.74
C MET A 112 -18.96 -8.13 3.06
N ILE A 113 -17.63 -8.10 3.11
CA ILE A 113 -16.88 -7.83 4.33
C ILE A 113 -15.90 -6.69 4.08
N LEU A 114 -16.18 -5.54 4.71
CA LEU A 114 -15.42 -4.32 4.52
C LEU A 114 -14.27 -4.19 5.51
N ALA A 115 -13.14 -3.66 5.05
CA ALA A 115 -12.00 -3.35 5.89
C ALA A 115 -12.17 -1.96 6.52
N ASN A 116 -12.43 -1.92 7.84
CA ASN A 116 -12.63 -0.69 8.62
C ASN A 116 -11.71 -0.61 9.85
N TYR A 117 -10.42 -0.90 9.65
CA TYR A 117 -9.38 -0.90 10.68
C TYR A 117 -8.05 -0.36 10.13
N GLY A 118 -7.20 0.17 11.01
CA GLY A 118 -5.93 0.80 10.63
C GLY A 118 -6.15 1.92 9.60
N ASN A 119 -5.43 1.85 8.48
CA ASN A 119 -5.58 2.80 7.36
C ASN A 119 -6.83 2.55 6.50
N ASN A 120 -7.47 1.38 6.62
CA ASN A 120 -8.61 1.03 5.78
C ASN A 120 -9.90 1.67 6.32
N ARG A 121 -10.57 2.43 5.44
CA ARG A 121 -11.88 3.05 5.68
C ARG A 121 -12.76 2.78 4.46
N GLU A 122 -13.47 1.67 4.48
CA GLU A 122 -14.37 1.27 3.41
C GLU A 122 -15.83 1.57 3.77
N PHE A 123 -16.51 2.29 2.89
CA PHE A 123 -17.91 2.66 3.03
C PHE A 123 -18.80 1.67 2.26
N SER A 124 -19.66 0.93 2.97
CA SER A 124 -20.99 0.46 2.52
C SER A 124 -21.64 -0.43 3.58
N MET A 125 -22.97 -0.54 3.53
CA MET A 125 -23.81 -1.23 4.52
C MET A 125 -24.31 -2.58 3.99
N MET A 126 -24.18 -3.58 4.86
CA MET A 126 -24.37 -5.02 4.67
C MET A 126 -25.85 -5.45 4.69
N TYR A 127 -26.68 -5.05 3.70
CA TYR A 127 -28.12 -5.36 3.78
C TYR A 127 -28.74 -6.23 2.69
N TRP A 128 -28.03 -6.63 1.62
CA TRP A 128 -28.65 -7.47 0.58
C TRP A 128 -27.66 -8.49 -0.02
N LEU A 129 -27.78 -9.74 0.40
CA LEU A 129 -26.92 -10.88 -0.01
C LEU A 129 -27.56 -11.82 -1.03
N ASN A 130 -28.86 -11.67 -1.32
CA ASN A 130 -29.50 -12.49 -2.34
C ASN A 130 -29.17 -11.93 -3.72
N LEU A 131 -28.93 -12.83 -4.68
CA LEU A 131 -28.77 -12.45 -6.09
C LEU A 131 -30.04 -11.73 -6.56
N GLY A 132 -29.88 -10.52 -7.06
CA GLY A 132 -30.93 -9.72 -7.66
C GLY A 132 -30.52 -9.25 -9.06
N GLU A 133 -31.35 -8.41 -9.66
CA GLU A 133 -31.06 -7.80 -10.95
C GLU A 133 -30.52 -6.38 -10.78
N TYR A 134 -29.42 -6.08 -11.48
CA TYR A 134 -28.88 -4.73 -11.60
C TYR A 134 -29.18 -4.17 -12.98
N PHE A 135 -29.81 -3.00 -13.04
CA PHE A 135 -30.05 -2.28 -14.28
C PHE A 135 -28.77 -1.58 -14.74
N LEU A 136 -28.28 -1.98 -15.91
CA LEU A 136 -27.05 -1.42 -16.47
C LEU A 136 -27.27 0.03 -16.93
N PRO A 137 -26.26 0.91 -16.87
CA PRO A 137 -26.33 2.22 -17.50
C PRO A 137 -26.54 2.10 -19.01
N ARG A 138 -27.29 3.03 -19.61
CA ARG A 138 -27.62 3.01 -21.06
C ARG A 138 -26.40 2.82 -21.96
N MET A 139 -25.27 3.45 -21.62
CA MET A 139 -24.03 3.31 -22.38
C MET A 139 -23.46 1.89 -22.42
N ILE A 140 -23.75 1.06 -21.40
CA ILE A 140 -23.39 -0.35 -21.35
C ILE A 140 -24.49 -1.17 -22.04
N GLN A 141 -25.77 -0.86 -21.83
CA GLN A 141 -26.87 -1.54 -22.51
C GLN A 141 -26.74 -1.46 -24.04
N ASP A 142 -26.44 -0.27 -24.57
CA ASP A 142 -26.29 -0.04 -26.01
C ASP A 142 -25.14 -0.87 -26.61
N LEU A 143 -24.12 -1.19 -25.80
CA LEU A 143 -22.95 -1.98 -26.20
C LEU A 143 -23.19 -3.49 -26.06
N THR A 144 -23.66 -3.92 -24.90
CA THR A 144 -23.77 -5.34 -24.54
C THR A 144 -25.10 -5.94 -24.98
N GLY A 145 -26.12 -5.12 -25.25
CA GLY A 145 -27.50 -5.56 -25.46
C GLY A 145 -28.15 -6.19 -24.22
N GLN A 146 -27.59 -5.99 -23.02
CA GLN A 146 -28.15 -6.46 -21.75
C GLN A 146 -28.84 -5.31 -21.03
N THR A 147 -30.13 -5.46 -20.69
CA THR A 147 -30.85 -4.49 -19.86
C THR A 147 -30.46 -4.62 -18.39
N THR A 148 -30.37 -5.87 -17.91
CA THR A 148 -30.04 -6.22 -16.54
C THR A 148 -28.96 -7.29 -16.49
N VAL A 149 -28.28 -7.37 -15.33
CA VAL A 149 -27.29 -8.40 -15.02
C VAL A 149 -27.46 -8.90 -13.58
N PRO A 150 -27.02 -10.12 -13.26
CA PRO A 150 -27.02 -10.61 -11.89
C PRO A 150 -26.14 -9.74 -10.98
N PHE A 151 -26.67 -9.38 -9.81
CA PHE A 151 -25.98 -8.62 -8.77
C PHE A 151 -26.15 -9.27 -7.41
N GLY A 152 -25.06 -9.60 -6.73
CA GLY A 152 -25.09 -10.25 -5.42
C GLY A 152 -24.08 -11.37 -5.28
N ASP A 153 -24.31 -12.28 -4.32
CA ASP A 153 -23.41 -13.39 -4.02
C ASP A 153 -23.71 -14.62 -4.89
N GLY A 154 -22.90 -14.82 -5.93
CA GLY A 154 -23.05 -15.90 -6.90
C GLY A 154 -21.69 -16.37 -7.43
N VAL A 155 -21.70 -17.52 -8.09
CA VAL A 155 -20.50 -18.17 -8.64
C VAL A 155 -20.67 -18.45 -10.13
N LEU A 156 -19.56 -18.48 -10.88
CA LEU A 156 -19.59 -18.75 -12.32
C LEU A 156 -19.41 -20.24 -12.58
N SER A 157 -20.37 -20.84 -13.28
CA SER A 157 -20.30 -22.23 -13.73
C SER A 157 -20.00 -22.24 -15.22
N SER A 158 -18.79 -22.62 -15.58
CA SER A 158 -18.39 -22.90 -16.95
C SER A 158 -18.73 -24.36 -17.32
N LYS A 159 -18.38 -24.81 -18.52
CA LYS A 159 -18.62 -26.20 -18.95
C LYS A 159 -17.75 -27.21 -18.21
N ASP A 160 -16.57 -26.81 -17.77
CA ASP A 160 -15.50 -27.68 -17.26
C ASP A 160 -15.11 -27.38 -15.81
N THR A 161 -15.48 -26.22 -15.25
CA THR A 161 -15.21 -25.87 -13.84
C THR A 161 -16.19 -24.85 -13.24
N CYS A 162 -16.03 -24.55 -11.95
CA CYS A 162 -16.76 -23.53 -11.22
C CYS A 162 -15.80 -22.55 -10.51
N ILE A 163 -16.04 -21.26 -10.68
CA ILE A 163 -15.18 -20.15 -10.21
C ILE A 163 -15.95 -19.31 -9.18
N GLY A 164 -15.35 -19.12 -8.01
CA GLY A 164 -15.85 -18.24 -6.95
C GLY A 164 -14.91 -17.07 -6.71
N SER A 165 -15.47 -15.94 -6.30
CA SER A 165 -14.70 -14.71 -6.05
C SER A 165 -14.79 -14.31 -4.58
N GLU A 166 -13.64 -13.99 -3.99
CA GLU A 166 -13.51 -13.44 -2.65
C GLU A 166 -12.81 -12.09 -2.70
N ILE A 167 -13.17 -11.16 -1.83
CA ILE A 167 -12.66 -9.80 -1.91
C ILE A 167 -11.82 -9.42 -0.70
N CYS A 168 -10.50 -9.32 -0.88
CA CYS A 168 -9.53 -8.79 0.08
C CYS A 168 -9.76 -9.34 1.50
N ALA A 169 -10.34 -8.53 2.41
CA ALA A 169 -10.58 -8.88 3.80
C ALA A 169 -11.56 -10.05 4.02
N GLU A 170 -12.34 -10.43 3.00
CA GLU A 170 -13.18 -11.63 3.04
C GLU A 170 -12.37 -12.90 3.29
N LEU A 171 -11.11 -12.93 2.85
CA LEU A 171 -10.23 -14.09 2.91
C LEU A 171 -9.85 -14.52 4.33
N TRP A 172 -9.65 -13.57 5.25
CA TRP A 172 -9.25 -13.82 6.63
C TRP A 172 -10.37 -13.52 7.64
N ASN A 173 -11.61 -13.52 7.18
CA ASN A 173 -12.77 -13.42 8.06
C ASN A 173 -13.00 -14.75 8.80
N PRO A 174 -13.53 -14.77 10.05
CA PRO A 174 -13.77 -16.04 10.75
C PRO A 174 -14.68 -17.03 10.00
N ARG A 175 -15.57 -16.51 9.15
CA ARG A 175 -16.34 -17.29 8.18
C ARG A 175 -16.11 -16.72 6.78
N SER A 176 -14.96 -17.05 6.18
CA SER A 176 -14.60 -16.62 4.84
C SER A 176 -15.47 -17.30 3.77
N PRO A 177 -15.79 -16.63 2.64
CA PRO A 177 -16.62 -17.22 1.59
C PRO A 177 -16.05 -18.50 0.99
N HIS A 178 -14.73 -18.67 0.89
CA HIS A 178 -14.13 -19.91 0.36
C HIS A 178 -14.52 -21.16 1.15
N VAL A 179 -14.90 -21.04 2.42
CA VAL A 179 -15.35 -22.19 3.22
C VAL A 179 -16.66 -22.73 2.64
N ASP A 180 -17.68 -21.87 2.54
CA ASP A 180 -18.99 -22.25 2.02
C ASP A 180 -18.90 -22.57 0.51
N MET A 181 -18.06 -21.85 -0.26
CA MET A 181 -17.83 -22.14 -1.68
C MET A 181 -17.11 -23.48 -1.90
N GLY A 182 -16.13 -23.82 -1.07
CA GLY A 182 -15.45 -25.11 -1.12
C GLY A 182 -16.38 -26.27 -0.82
N LEU A 183 -17.32 -26.10 0.12
CA LEU A 183 -18.39 -27.07 0.41
C LEU A 183 -19.38 -27.25 -0.77
N ASP A 184 -19.60 -26.21 -1.57
CA ASP A 184 -20.40 -26.27 -2.82
C ASP A 184 -19.62 -26.78 -4.04
N GLY A 185 -18.35 -27.17 -3.85
CA GLY A 185 -17.54 -27.74 -4.91
C GLY A 185 -17.00 -26.71 -5.91
N ILE A 186 -16.87 -25.45 -5.52
CA ILE A 186 -16.10 -24.45 -6.31
C ILE A 186 -14.64 -24.87 -6.34
N GLU A 187 -14.03 -24.88 -7.52
CA GLU A 187 -12.66 -25.38 -7.74
C GLU A 187 -11.63 -24.25 -7.77
N ILE A 188 -12.00 -23.11 -8.38
CA ILE A 188 -11.13 -21.93 -8.52
C ILE A 188 -11.65 -20.80 -7.63
N PHE A 189 -10.77 -20.25 -6.80
CA PHE A 189 -11.06 -19.08 -5.95
C PHE A 189 -10.22 -17.90 -6.38
N THR A 190 -10.86 -16.75 -6.55
CA THR A 190 -10.19 -15.55 -7.05
C THR A 190 -10.22 -14.43 -6.00
N ASN A 191 -9.05 -14.06 -5.45
CA ASN A 191 -8.95 -13.03 -4.40
C ASN A 191 -8.16 -11.80 -4.83
N SER A 192 -8.84 -10.67 -5.02
CA SER A 192 -8.23 -9.36 -5.29
C SER A 192 -8.11 -8.59 -3.98
N SER A 193 -6.89 -8.14 -3.72
CA SER A 193 -6.53 -7.59 -2.43
C SER A 193 -5.80 -6.26 -2.56
N ALA A 194 -6.22 -5.27 -1.78
CA ALA A 194 -5.61 -3.94 -1.65
C ALA A 194 -4.79 -3.85 -0.36
N SER A 195 -3.96 -4.84 -0.09
CA SER A 195 -3.12 -4.83 1.11
C SER A 195 -1.95 -3.88 0.89
N TYR A 196 -1.87 -2.82 1.69
CA TYR A 196 -0.67 -2.00 1.76
C TYR A 196 0.44 -2.76 2.51
N HIS A 197 1.69 -2.36 2.27
CA HIS A 197 2.89 -2.88 2.95
C HIS A 197 2.83 -2.58 4.43
N GLU A 198 3.07 -3.62 5.22
CA GLU A 198 3.43 -3.51 6.63
C GLU A 198 4.67 -4.38 6.81
N LEU A 199 5.69 -3.85 7.48
CA LEU A 199 6.97 -4.50 7.67
C LEU A 199 6.76 -5.88 8.29
N ARG A 200 7.31 -6.93 7.66
CA ARG A 200 7.21 -8.35 8.08
C ARG A 200 5.81 -8.97 8.01
N LYS A 201 4.77 -8.27 7.53
CA LYS A 201 3.40 -8.82 7.49
C LYS A 201 3.29 -10.05 6.58
N VAL A 202 4.01 -10.06 5.46
CA VAL A 202 3.97 -11.17 4.49
C VAL A 202 4.38 -12.51 5.13
N LEU A 203 5.32 -12.50 6.09
CA LEU A 203 5.72 -13.69 6.84
C LEU A 203 4.57 -14.32 7.64
N THR A 204 3.67 -13.49 8.16
CA THR A 204 2.53 -13.93 8.98
C THR A 204 1.33 -14.33 8.12
N MET A 205 1.31 -13.91 6.85
CA MET A 205 0.20 -14.11 5.90
C MET A 205 0.41 -15.26 4.90
N SER A 206 1.53 -15.99 4.99
CA SER A 206 1.94 -17.06 4.07
C SER A 206 1.04 -18.31 4.06
N LEU A 207 0.08 -18.42 4.99
CA LEU A 207 -0.89 -19.52 5.06
C LEU A 207 -2.15 -19.29 4.22
N ILE A 208 -2.25 -18.17 3.50
CA ILE A 208 -3.52 -17.73 2.91
C ILE A 208 -3.31 -17.20 1.48
N PHE A 209 -3.99 -17.84 0.52
CA PHE A 209 -3.92 -17.58 -0.93
C PHE A 209 -4.25 -16.12 -1.26
N ARG A 210 -3.35 -15.42 -1.96
CA ARG A 210 -3.49 -13.99 -2.24
C ARG A 210 -3.09 -13.66 -3.65
N ILE A 211 -3.96 -13.05 -4.45
CA ILE A 211 -3.54 -12.26 -5.60
C ILE A 211 -3.59 -10.79 -5.16
N CYS A 212 -2.50 -10.31 -4.57
CA CYS A 212 -2.32 -8.89 -4.24
C CYS A 212 -1.63 -8.21 -5.41
N LEU A 213 -2.05 -7.01 -5.83
CA LEU A 213 -1.28 -6.23 -6.82
C LEU A 213 -1.31 -4.71 -6.63
N PHE A 214 -0.11 -4.15 -6.90
CA PHE A 214 0.39 -2.78 -7.13
C PHE A 214 -0.53 -1.90 -7.99
N GLN A 215 -0.49 -0.57 -8.06
CA GLN A 215 0.23 0.50 -7.35
C GLN A 215 -0.58 1.79 -7.61
N ARG A 216 -1.24 2.35 -6.60
CA ARG A 216 -1.56 3.79 -6.61
C ARG A 216 -1.07 4.34 -5.28
N LEU A 217 -0.01 5.16 -5.35
CA LEU A 217 0.29 6.12 -4.30
C LEU A 217 -1.00 6.87 -4.01
N CYS A 218 -1.62 6.54 -2.89
CA CYS A 218 -2.55 7.44 -2.29
C CYS A 218 -2.00 7.76 -0.92
N TYR A 219 -1.57 9.01 -0.78
CA TYR A 219 -0.93 9.49 0.43
C TYR A 219 0.32 8.65 0.79
N SER A 220 0.40 8.21 2.03
CA SER A 220 1.53 7.58 2.70
C SER A 220 1.64 6.06 2.49
N LEU A 221 0.77 5.45 1.70
CA LEU A 221 0.69 3.99 1.56
C LEU A 221 1.39 3.49 0.32
N TYR A 222 2.14 2.40 0.48
CA TYR A 222 2.71 1.61 -0.60
C TYR A 222 2.01 0.25 -0.65
N TYR A 223 1.72 -0.25 -1.84
CA TYR A 223 1.10 -1.57 -2.04
C TYR A 223 2.16 -2.50 -2.61
N ASP A 224 2.46 -3.57 -1.89
CA ASP A 224 3.59 -4.48 -2.17
C ASP A 224 3.22 -5.67 -3.07
N GLY A 225 2.00 -5.71 -3.61
CA GLY A 225 1.53 -6.58 -4.70
C GLY A 225 2.14 -7.96 -4.88
N CYS A 226 2.29 -8.70 -3.77
CA CYS A 226 2.63 -10.11 -3.78
C CYS A 226 1.48 -10.94 -4.37
N ALA A 227 1.40 -11.01 -5.70
CA ALA A 227 0.48 -11.89 -6.40
C ALA A 227 0.90 -13.35 -6.19
N VAL A 228 -0.04 -14.25 -5.93
CA VAL A 228 0.24 -15.65 -5.64
C VAL A 228 -0.79 -16.54 -6.33
N ILE A 229 -0.30 -17.54 -7.04
CA ILE A 229 -1.09 -18.68 -7.49
C ILE A 229 -0.66 -19.88 -6.66
N ALA A 230 -1.64 -20.56 -6.09
CA ALA A 230 -1.41 -21.74 -5.29
C ALA A 230 -2.48 -22.81 -5.63
N ILE A 231 -2.20 -24.05 -5.26
CA ILE A 231 -3.07 -25.21 -5.46
C ILE A 231 -2.81 -26.22 -4.34
N ASN A 232 -3.86 -26.77 -3.73
CA ASN A 232 -3.77 -27.85 -2.73
C ASN A 232 -2.84 -27.63 -1.52
N GLY A 233 -2.47 -26.37 -1.24
CA GLY A 233 -1.54 -25.97 -0.16
C GLY A 233 -0.16 -25.54 -0.65
N ASP A 234 0.16 -25.81 -1.91
CA ASP A 234 1.44 -25.47 -2.53
C ASP A 234 1.34 -24.17 -3.33
N ILE A 235 2.38 -23.34 -3.25
CA ILE A 235 2.52 -22.13 -4.08
C ILE A 235 3.19 -22.54 -5.39
N VAL A 236 2.63 -22.16 -6.53
CA VAL A 236 3.14 -22.53 -7.87
C VAL A 236 3.68 -21.35 -8.65
N ALA A 237 3.19 -20.14 -8.36
CA ALA A 237 3.69 -18.93 -8.98
C ALA A 237 3.51 -17.74 -8.03
N ARG A 238 4.43 -16.77 -8.12
CA ARG A 238 4.41 -15.56 -7.30
C ARG A 238 4.90 -14.35 -8.08
N GLY A 239 4.36 -13.18 -7.75
CA GLY A 239 4.83 -11.89 -8.20
C GLY A 239 5.86 -11.29 -7.26
N THR A 240 6.54 -10.25 -7.73
CA THR A 240 7.51 -9.47 -6.97
C THR A 240 6.84 -8.65 -5.85
N GLN A 241 7.53 -8.49 -4.71
CA GLN A 241 7.02 -7.66 -3.60
C GLN A 241 7.31 -6.17 -3.80
N PHE A 242 8.45 -5.85 -4.42
CA PHE A 242 8.87 -4.47 -4.67
C PHE A 242 9.41 -4.40 -6.10
N SER A 243 8.79 -3.56 -6.93
CA SER A 243 9.13 -3.45 -8.35
C SER A 243 8.91 -2.03 -8.83
N LEU A 244 9.62 -1.66 -9.90
CA LEU A 244 9.38 -0.41 -10.64
C LEU A 244 8.53 -0.66 -11.89
N GLU A 245 8.08 -1.89 -12.12
CA GLU A 245 7.16 -2.23 -13.19
C GLU A 245 5.75 -1.73 -12.86
N ASP A 246 5.17 -0.94 -13.76
CA ASP A 246 3.77 -0.53 -13.66
C ASP A 246 2.82 -1.73 -13.76
N VAL A 247 3.25 -2.80 -14.44
CA VAL A 247 2.46 -4.02 -14.66
C VAL A 247 3.35 -5.26 -14.61
N GLU A 248 3.06 -6.14 -13.66
CA GLU A 248 3.60 -7.50 -13.59
C GLU A 248 2.44 -8.49 -13.83
N VAL A 249 2.66 -9.59 -14.54
CA VAL A 249 1.62 -10.62 -14.77
C VAL A 249 2.17 -11.97 -14.32
N VAL A 250 1.40 -12.68 -13.49
CA VAL A 250 1.74 -14.00 -12.98
C VAL A 250 0.75 -15.01 -13.58
N THR A 251 1.28 -16.06 -14.20
CA THR A 251 0.50 -17.13 -14.84
C THR A 251 0.95 -18.48 -14.30
N ALA A 252 0.04 -19.46 -14.30
CA ALA A 252 0.37 -20.86 -14.03
C ALA A 252 -0.60 -21.78 -14.78
N THR A 253 -0.05 -22.86 -15.34
CA THR A 253 -0.82 -23.95 -15.95
C THR A 253 -1.02 -25.04 -14.90
N LEU A 254 -2.27 -25.37 -14.60
CA LEU A 254 -2.68 -26.26 -13.52
C LEU A 254 -3.69 -27.29 -14.00
N ASP A 255 -3.62 -28.52 -13.47
CA ASP A 255 -4.59 -29.57 -13.74
C ASP A 255 -5.73 -29.53 -12.69
N LEU A 256 -6.98 -29.38 -13.15
CA LEU A 256 -8.14 -29.39 -12.26
C LEU A 256 -8.42 -30.78 -11.68
N GLU A 257 -7.95 -31.85 -12.32
CA GLU A 257 -8.06 -33.20 -11.77
C GLU A 257 -7.20 -33.38 -10.50
N ASP A 258 -6.12 -32.60 -10.34
CA ASP A 258 -5.35 -32.57 -9.09
C ASP A 258 -6.20 -32.01 -7.93
N VAL A 259 -7.07 -31.03 -8.19
CA VAL A 259 -8.00 -30.50 -7.17
C VAL A 259 -9.07 -31.53 -6.84
N ARG A 260 -9.65 -32.17 -7.87
CA ARG A 260 -10.72 -33.18 -7.72
C ARG A 260 -10.23 -34.40 -6.98
N SER A 261 -9.07 -34.92 -7.34
CA SER A 261 -8.45 -36.09 -6.69
C SER A 261 -8.06 -35.79 -5.25
N TYR A 262 -7.41 -34.65 -4.98
CA TYR A 262 -7.04 -34.22 -3.63
C TYR A 262 -8.26 -34.08 -2.71
N ARG A 263 -9.35 -33.48 -3.19
CA ARG A 263 -10.61 -33.40 -2.44
C ARG A 263 -11.28 -34.76 -2.30
N GLY A 264 -11.25 -35.59 -3.34
CA GLY A 264 -11.81 -36.95 -3.30
C GLY A 264 -11.14 -37.85 -2.25
N GLU A 265 -9.85 -37.64 -1.99
CA GLU A 265 -9.11 -38.35 -0.93
C GLU A 265 -9.49 -37.87 0.48
N ARG A 266 -9.75 -36.57 0.66
CA ARG A 266 -9.79 -35.92 1.99
C ARG A 266 -11.16 -35.43 2.45
N CYS A 267 -12.09 -35.20 1.55
CA CYS A 267 -13.36 -34.55 1.84
C CYS A 267 -14.53 -35.54 1.87
N HIS A 268 -15.45 -35.35 2.81
CA HIS A 268 -16.71 -36.10 2.88
C HIS A 268 -17.89 -35.24 2.38
N PRO A 269 -19.00 -35.83 1.91
CA PRO A 269 -20.18 -35.08 1.50
C PRO A 269 -20.78 -34.30 2.68
N HIS A 270 -21.05 -33.01 2.47
CA HIS A 270 -21.70 -32.15 3.47
C HIS A 270 -22.96 -31.49 2.88
N MET A 271 -24.03 -31.48 3.66
CA MET A 271 -25.23 -30.70 3.36
C MET A 271 -24.94 -29.22 3.58
N HIS A 272 -24.98 -28.43 2.51
CA HIS A 272 -24.81 -26.98 2.57
C HIS A 272 -25.85 -26.30 1.67
N LYS A 273 -26.09 -25.00 1.88
CA LYS A 273 -26.98 -24.22 1.03
C LYS A 273 -26.22 -23.92 -0.28
N PRO A 274 -26.68 -24.37 -1.45
CA PRO A 274 -25.95 -24.19 -2.70
C PRO A 274 -25.84 -22.70 -3.06
N TYR A 275 -24.73 -22.31 -3.68
CA TYR A 275 -24.61 -21.00 -4.29
C TYR A 275 -25.45 -20.94 -5.57
N GLN A 276 -25.89 -19.73 -5.90
CA GLN A 276 -26.53 -19.50 -7.18
C GLN A 276 -25.45 -19.48 -8.28
N ARG A 277 -25.59 -20.38 -9.26
CA ARG A 277 -24.62 -20.58 -10.34
C ARG A 277 -25.04 -19.84 -11.61
N ILE A 278 -24.20 -18.92 -12.07
CA ILE A 278 -24.36 -18.23 -13.35
C ILE A 278 -23.76 -19.13 -14.42
N GLN A 279 -24.64 -19.75 -15.22
CA GLN A 279 -24.24 -20.62 -16.32
C GLN A 279 -23.56 -19.79 -17.42
N THR A 280 -22.32 -20.15 -17.73
CA THR A 280 -21.48 -19.46 -18.70
C THR A 280 -21.10 -20.46 -19.78
N ASP A 281 -21.52 -20.19 -21.02
CA ASP A 281 -21.22 -21.03 -22.19
C ASP A 281 -19.78 -20.81 -22.65
N PHE A 282 -18.84 -21.30 -21.84
CA PHE A 282 -17.40 -21.14 -22.02
C PHE A 282 -16.69 -22.35 -21.42
N THR A 283 -15.54 -22.70 -21.99
CA THR A 283 -14.67 -23.78 -21.49
C THR A 283 -13.32 -23.14 -21.17
N LEU A 284 -12.77 -23.42 -20.00
CA LEU A 284 -11.46 -22.92 -19.59
C LEU A 284 -10.30 -23.77 -20.11
N SER A 285 -10.56 -25.00 -20.52
CA SER A 285 -9.57 -25.93 -21.06
C SER A 285 -9.96 -26.40 -22.46
N ASP A 286 -8.97 -26.69 -23.29
CA ASP A 286 -9.16 -27.26 -24.63
C ASP A 286 -8.50 -28.64 -24.74
N CYS A 287 -8.98 -29.42 -25.70
CA CYS A 287 -8.50 -30.76 -25.98
C CYS A 287 -7.04 -30.81 -26.47
N ASP A 288 -6.51 -29.67 -26.95
CA ASP A 288 -5.13 -29.50 -27.37
C ASP A 288 -4.14 -29.27 -26.19
N ASP A 289 -4.66 -29.05 -24.97
CA ASP A 289 -3.84 -28.74 -23.78
C ASP A 289 -3.10 -29.93 -23.17
N ARG A 290 -3.30 -31.14 -23.72
CA ARG A 290 -2.74 -32.40 -23.19
C ARG A 290 -1.22 -32.43 -23.06
N CYS A 291 -0.52 -31.54 -23.78
CA CYS A 291 0.93 -31.48 -23.79
C CYS A 291 1.51 -30.26 -23.05
N LEU A 292 0.67 -29.42 -22.43
CA LEU A 292 1.15 -28.28 -21.67
C LEU A 292 1.78 -28.74 -20.33
N PRO A 293 3.01 -28.30 -20.01
CA PRO A 293 3.63 -28.66 -18.74
C PRO A 293 2.91 -27.98 -17.57
N THR A 294 2.61 -28.76 -16.53
CA THR A 294 2.05 -28.22 -15.28
C THR A 294 3.14 -27.54 -14.45
N HIS A 295 2.77 -26.42 -13.82
CA HIS A 295 3.69 -25.70 -12.94
C HIS A 295 3.95 -26.50 -11.65
N GLN A 296 5.22 -26.58 -11.25
CA GLN A 296 5.64 -27.28 -10.04
C GLN A 296 5.64 -26.33 -8.83
N PRO A 297 5.47 -26.86 -7.60
CA PRO A 297 5.58 -26.07 -6.39
C PRO A 297 6.91 -25.31 -6.28
N VAL A 298 6.85 -24.06 -5.80
CA VAL A 298 7.99 -23.17 -5.57
C VAL A 298 8.10 -22.78 -4.10
N GLU A 299 9.33 -22.66 -3.61
CA GLU A 299 9.59 -22.18 -2.26
C GLU A 299 9.46 -20.66 -2.19
N TRP A 300 8.80 -20.17 -1.13
CA TRP A 300 8.70 -18.74 -0.88
C TRP A 300 9.97 -18.21 -0.21
N ILE A 301 10.78 -17.46 -0.97
CA ILE A 301 11.90 -16.69 -0.42
C ILE A 301 11.36 -15.35 0.07
N PHE A 302 11.39 -15.13 1.38
CA PHE A 302 11.00 -13.86 1.99
C PHE A 302 12.17 -12.87 1.99
N HIS A 303 11.86 -11.59 1.85
CA HIS A 303 12.83 -10.55 2.12
C HIS A 303 13.15 -10.47 3.61
N THR A 304 14.41 -10.16 3.92
CA THR A 304 14.78 -9.77 5.29
C THR A 304 14.15 -8.42 5.64
N PRO A 305 13.96 -8.09 6.93
CA PRO A 305 13.44 -6.79 7.32
C PRO A 305 14.24 -5.61 6.75
N GLU A 306 15.56 -5.75 6.68
CA GLU A 306 16.47 -4.75 6.12
C GLU A 306 16.29 -4.59 4.61
N GLU A 307 16.06 -5.69 3.89
CA GLU A 307 15.71 -5.66 2.46
C GLU A 307 14.36 -4.97 2.24
N GLU A 308 13.31 -5.30 3.01
CA GLU A 308 12.01 -4.63 2.92
C GLU A 308 12.14 -3.11 3.13
N ILE A 309 12.94 -2.69 4.11
CA ILE A 309 13.23 -1.26 4.39
C ILE A 309 13.99 -0.60 3.23
N SER A 310 14.89 -1.34 2.57
CA SER A 310 15.67 -0.80 1.45
C SER A 310 14.87 -0.72 0.14
N LEU A 311 13.90 -1.61 -0.06
CA LEU A 311 13.17 -1.75 -1.32
C LEU A 311 11.83 -0.99 -1.33
N GLY A 312 10.98 -1.19 -0.32
CA GLY A 312 9.63 -0.63 -0.28
C GLY A 312 9.59 0.91 -0.29
N PRO A 313 10.23 1.57 0.68
CA PRO A 313 10.38 3.03 0.68
C PRO A 313 11.06 3.59 -0.58
N ALA A 314 11.97 2.84 -1.20
CA ALA A 314 12.65 3.26 -2.43
C ALA A 314 11.70 3.27 -3.63
N CYS A 315 10.93 2.20 -3.85
CA CYS A 315 9.89 2.17 -4.88
C CYS A 315 8.81 3.24 -4.63
N TRP A 316 8.44 3.46 -3.36
CA TRP A 316 7.51 4.51 -2.97
C TRP A 316 8.01 5.91 -3.34
N LEU A 317 9.29 6.22 -3.06
CA LEU A 317 9.89 7.50 -3.46
C LEU A 317 9.98 7.65 -4.98
N TRP A 318 10.29 6.59 -5.73
CA TRP A 318 10.33 6.65 -7.19
C TRP A 318 8.97 7.04 -7.77
N ASP A 319 7.92 6.35 -7.33
CA ASP A 319 6.55 6.66 -7.70
C ASP A 319 6.18 8.10 -7.32
N TYR A 320 6.61 8.56 -6.15
CA TYR A 320 6.30 9.90 -5.67
C TYR A 320 6.96 10.95 -6.57
N LEU A 321 8.23 10.75 -6.91
CA LEU A 321 8.99 11.64 -7.78
C LEU A 321 8.38 11.69 -9.18
N ARG A 322 8.20 10.54 -9.84
CA ARG A 322 7.75 10.49 -11.24
C ARG A 322 6.34 11.04 -11.41
N ARG A 323 5.46 10.89 -10.40
CA ARG A 323 4.05 11.34 -10.45
C ARG A 323 3.83 12.76 -9.92
N SER A 324 4.69 13.28 -9.04
CA SER A 324 4.57 14.64 -8.51
C SER A 324 4.98 15.74 -9.51
N GLY A 325 5.61 15.37 -10.62
CA GLY A 325 6.16 16.31 -11.60
C GLY A 325 7.34 17.13 -11.06
N GLN A 326 7.96 16.69 -9.95
CA GLN A 326 9.13 17.34 -9.37
C GLN A 326 10.42 16.86 -10.04
N ALA A 327 11.48 17.67 -9.91
CA ALA A 327 12.77 17.42 -10.55
C ALA A 327 13.75 16.57 -9.70
N GLY A 328 13.43 16.33 -8.43
CA GLY A 328 14.31 15.59 -7.53
C GLY A 328 13.94 15.78 -6.06
N PHE A 329 14.88 15.44 -5.18
CA PHE A 329 14.74 15.52 -3.73
C PHE A 329 15.76 16.47 -3.10
N LEU A 330 15.34 17.13 -2.02
CA LEU A 330 16.22 17.88 -1.11
C LEU A 330 16.18 17.23 0.27
N LEU A 331 17.33 16.79 0.79
CA LEU A 331 17.45 16.24 2.14
C LEU A 331 18.38 17.07 3.03
N PRO A 332 17.88 17.61 4.15
CA PRO A 332 18.71 18.05 5.27
C PRO A 332 19.53 16.88 5.84
N LEU A 333 20.80 16.79 5.49
CA LEU A 333 21.69 15.70 5.88
C LEU A 333 22.49 16.11 7.11
N SER A 334 22.22 15.52 8.26
CA SER A 334 22.83 15.94 9.55
C SER A 334 24.09 15.17 9.92
N GLY A 335 24.42 14.10 9.21
CA GLY A 335 25.48 13.14 9.60
C GLY A 335 25.08 12.25 10.78
N GLY A 336 23.79 12.23 11.14
CA GLY A 336 23.15 11.28 12.04
C GLY A 336 22.47 10.12 11.30
N VAL A 337 22.04 9.11 12.06
CA VAL A 337 21.54 7.83 11.52
C VAL A 337 20.30 8.03 10.62
N ASP A 338 19.27 8.74 11.10
CA ASP A 338 17.99 8.84 10.37
C ASP A 338 18.13 9.51 8.99
N SER A 339 18.85 10.63 8.93
CA SER A 339 19.13 11.31 7.66
C SER A 339 20.02 10.47 6.75
N SER A 340 20.95 9.69 7.32
CA SER A 340 21.79 8.78 6.54
C SER A 340 20.98 7.61 5.98
N SER A 341 20.07 7.02 6.76
CA SER A 341 19.13 5.99 6.31
C SER A 341 18.24 6.50 5.18
N THR A 342 17.72 7.73 5.29
CA THR A 342 16.93 8.37 4.22
C THR A 342 17.76 8.51 2.94
N ALA A 343 19.02 8.94 3.05
CA ALA A 343 19.93 9.03 1.91
C ALA A 343 20.21 7.65 1.27
N CYS A 344 20.37 6.59 2.08
CA CYS A 344 20.52 5.22 1.60
C CYS A 344 19.28 4.71 0.85
N ILE A 345 18.07 5.09 1.28
CA ILE A 345 16.83 4.73 0.56
C ILE A 345 16.78 5.40 -0.82
N VAL A 346 17.15 6.68 -0.92
CA VAL A 346 17.24 7.38 -2.22
C VAL A 346 18.31 6.75 -3.12
N TYR A 347 19.43 6.31 -2.54
CA TYR A 347 20.46 5.59 -3.29
C TYR A 347 19.97 4.20 -3.75
N SER A 348 19.26 3.46 -2.90
CA SER A 348 18.60 2.18 -3.25
C SER A 348 17.63 2.37 -4.42
N MET A 349 16.85 3.45 -4.41
CA MET A 349 15.97 3.83 -5.53
C MET A 349 16.78 4.01 -6.83
N CYS A 350 17.92 4.72 -6.79
CA CYS A 350 18.78 4.89 -7.95
C CYS A 350 19.34 3.55 -8.47
N VAL A 351 19.72 2.64 -7.57
CA VAL A 351 20.18 1.29 -7.92
C VAL A 351 19.08 0.51 -8.65
N GLN A 352 17.86 0.51 -8.12
CA GLN A 352 16.72 -0.18 -8.73
C GLN A 352 16.37 0.41 -10.10
N ILE A 353 16.43 1.73 -10.26
CA ILE A 353 16.19 2.40 -11.55
C ILE A 353 17.23 1.98 -12.59
N CYS A 354 18.52 2.01 -12.24
CA CYS A 354 19.59 1.60 -13.15
C CYS A 354 19.43 0.13 -13.56
N GLN A 355 19.07 -0.73 -12.61
CA GLN A 355 18.82 -2.15 -12.86
C GLN A 355 17.61 -2.35 -13.79
N ALA A 356 16.49 -1.68 -13.55
CA ALA A 356 15.31 -1.77 -14.42
C ALA A 356 15.59 -1.28 -15.86
N VAL A 357 16.37 -0.20 -16.02
CA VAL A 357 16.78 0.28 -17.36
C VAL A 357 17.73 -0.70 -18.06
N LYS A 358 18.62 -1.34 -17.29
CA LYS A 358 19.52 -2.38 -17.79
C LYS A 358 18.74 -3.62 -18.24
N ASP A 359 17.70 -3.98 -17.51
CA ASP A 359 16.81 -5.09 -17.82
C ASP A 359 15.82 -4.77 -18.98
N GLY A 360 15.90 -3.57 -19.54
CA GLY A 360 15.16 -3.17 -20.74
C GLY A 360 13.77 -2.60 -20.46
N ASN A 361 13.51 -2.13 -19.25
CA ASN A 361 12.26 -1.45 -18.92
C ASN A 361 12.20 -0.05 -19.57
N SER A 362 11.48 0.05 -20.69
CA SER A 362 11.34 1.30 -21.46
C SER A 362 10.56 2.38 -20.70
N GLN A 363 9.55 1.99 -19.91
CA GLN A 363 8.76 2.94 -19.14
C GLN A 363 9.62 3.66 -18.08
N VAL A 364 10.42 2.90 -17.33
CA VAL A 364 11.34 3.48 -16.33
C VAL A 364 12.36 4.38 -17.02
N LEU A 365 12.88 3.99 -18.19
CA LEU A 365 13.80 4.84 -18.95
C LEU A 365 13.16 6.17 -19.37
N GLU A 366 11.95 6.14 -19.94
CA GLU A 366 11.21 7.34 -20.33
C GLU A 366 10.91 8.24 -19.12
N ASP A 367 10.52 7.66 -17.98
CA ASP A 367 10.27 8.40 -16.75
C ASP A 367 11.54 9.05 -16.21
N VAL A 368 12.68 8.36 -16.22
CA VAL A 368 13.97 8.94 -15.81
C VAL A 368 14.33 10.11 -16.73
N GLN A 369 14.28 9.90 -18.05
CA GLN A 369 14.59 10.92 -19.04
C GLN A 369 13.72 12.17 -18.89
N ARG A 370 12.44 11.98 -18.53
CA ARG A 370 11.51 13.06 -18.23
C ARG A 370 11.89 13.79 -16.93
N VAL A 371 12.18 13.07 -15.84
CA VAL A 371 12.55 13.68 -14.55
C VAL A 371 13.86 14.46 -14.65
N VAL A 372 14.88 13.91 -15.33
CA VAL A 372 16.16 14.62 -15.56
C VAL A 372 16.10 15.64 -16.69
N ASN A 373 14.96 15.72 -17.41
CA ASN A 373 14.75 16.57 -18.58
C ASN A 373 15.82 16.41 -19.68
N ASN A 374 16.19 15.17 -19.98
CA ASN A 374 17.15 14.82 -21.03
C ASN A 374 16.75 13.51 -21.73
N SER A 375 16.24 13.61 -22.95
CA SER A 375 15.76 12.47 -23.75
C SER A 375 16.85 11.51 -24.24
N SER A 376 18.12 11.91 -24.17
CA SER A 376 19.27 11.07 -24.55
C SER A 376 19.93 10.37 -23.36
N TYR A 377 19.55 10.75 -22.14
CA TYR A 377 20.14 10.20 -20.93
C TYR A 377 19.73 8.75 -20.72
N ARG A 378 20.70 7.93 -20.30
CA ARG A 378 20.48 6.54 -19.92
C ARG A 378 21.28 6.26 -18.65
N PRO A 379 20.63 6.02 -17.51
CA PRO A 379 21.34 5.79 -16.26
C PRO A 379 22.08 4.44 -16.29
N GLU A 380 23.39 4.46 -16.03
CA GLU A 380 24.22 3.26 -15.88
C GLU A 380 24.84 3.17 -14.48
N ASP A 381 25.35 4.30 -13.95
CA ASP A 381 25.88 4.39 -12.59
C ASP A 381 24.83 4.99 -11.63
N PRO A 382 24.41 4.26 -10.57
CA PRO A 382 23.52 4.80 -9.54
C PRO A 382 24.03 6.09 -8.89
N ARG A 383 25.36 6.28 -8.79
CA ARG A 383 25.94 7.50 -8.19
C ARG A 383 25.74 8.72 -9.07
N GLU A 384 25.89 8.57 -10.38
CA GLU A 384 25.62 9.62 -11.36
C GLU A 384 24.14 10.01 -11.34
N LEU A 385 23.24 9.01 -11.40
CA LEU A 385 21.80 9.23 -11.32
C LEU A 385 21.41 9.95 -10.02
N CYS A 386 22.00 9.54 -8.90
CA CYS A 386 21.81 10.18 -7.60
C CYS A 386 22.23 11.67 -7.66
N GLY A 387 23.32 12.01 -8.35
CA GLY A 387 23.74 13.40 -8.54
C GLY A 387 22.74 14.26 -9.31
N HIS A 388 21.98 13.67 -10.24
CA HIS A 388 20.90 14.37 -10.96
C HIS A 388 19.64 14.55 -10.13
N LEU A 389 19.28 13.56 -9.32
CA LEU A 389 18.00 13.51 -8.62
C LEU A 389 18.05 14.00 -7.18
N PHE A 390 19.23 14.04 -6.56
CA PHE A 390 19.35 14.19 -5.12
C PHE A 390 20.31 15.29 -4.70
N THR A 391 19.75 16.29 -4.01
CA THR A 391 20.51 17.35 -3.36
C THR A 391 20.50 17.13 -1.85
N THR A 392 21.67 17.05 -1.24
CA THR A 392 21.81 16.96 0.22
C THR A 392 22.33 18.28 0.77
N CYS A 393 21.88 18.69 1.96
CA CYS A 393 22.28 19.96 2.56
C CYS A 393 22.63 19.77 4.04
N TYR A 394 23.90 20.00 4.40
CA TYR A 394 24.32 20.11 5.79
C TYR A 394 24.17 21.56 6.26
N MET A 395 23.33 21.79 7.27
CA MET A 395 23.08 23.10 7.85
C MET A 395 23.80 23.24 9.20
N ALA A 396 24.99 23.82 9.17
CA ALA A 396 25.86 23.98 10.34
C ALA A 396 25.40 25.13 11.24
N SER A 397 25.45 24.91 12.56
CA SER A 397 25.30 25.96 13.59
C SER A 397 26.59 26.14 14.39
N GLU A 398 26.69 27.18 15.22
CA GLU A 398 27.84 27.40 16.12
C GLU A 398 28.16 26.20 17.04
N ASN A 399 27.17 25.32 17.28
CA ASN A 399 27.31 24.14 18.14
C ASN A 399 27.52 22.83 17.36
N SER A 400 27.61 22.89 16.03
CA SER A 400 27.79 21.71 15.18
C SER A 400 29.24 21.21 15.23
N SER A 401 29.44 19.90 15.34
CA SER A 401 30.78 19.32 15.36
C SER A 401 31.31 19.05 13.96
N GLU A 402 32.63 19.18 13.79
CA GLU A 402 33.35 18.85 12.55
C GLU A 402 33.07 17.41 12.12
N ASP A 403 32.98 16.47 13.07
CA ASP A 403 32.68 15.07 12.80
C ASP A 403 31.32 14.87 12.10
N THR A 404 30.27 15.57 12.53
CA THR A 404 28.94 15.46 11.89
C THR A 404 28.95 16.02 10.47
N CYS A 405 29.66 17.13 10.27
CA CYS A 405 29.85 17.73 8.96
C CYS A 405 30.62 16.79 8.01
N ASN A 406 31.73 16.20 8.49
CA ASN A 406 32.54 15.28 7.71
C ASN A 406 31.76 14.02 7.35
N ARG A 407 31.01 13.42 8.29
CA ARG A 407 30.15 12.27 7.98
C ARG A 407 29.10 12.57 6.91
N ALA A 408 28.43 13.72 6.99
CA ALA A 408 27.46 14.13 5.98
C ALA A 408 28.11 14.29 4.61
N LYS A 409 29.27 14.96 4.55
CA LYS A 409 30.04 15.17 3.32
C LYS A 409 30.52 13.84 2.72
N ASP A 410 31.08 12.95 3.53
CA ASP A 410 31.63 11.68 3.09
C ASP A 410 30.53 10.76 2.55
N LEU A 411 29.39 10.68 3.25
CA LEU A 411 28.23 9.91 2.77
C LEU A 411 27.69 10.47 1.46
N ALA A 412 27.52 11.80 1.37
CA ALA A 412 27.05 12.46 0.16
C ALA A 412 27.98 12.18 -1.05
N ALA A 413 29.30 12.19 -0.82
CA ALA A 413 30.28 11.85 -1.84
C ALA A 413 30.24 10.36 -2.25
N GLN A 414 30.00 9.45 -1.30
CA GLN A 414 29.86 8.02 -1.58
C GLN A 414 28.63 7.73 -2.44
N ILE A 415 27.47 8.31 -2.12
CA ILE A 415 26.24 8.09 -2.89
C ILE A 415 26.16 8.93 -4.17
N GLY A 416 26.99 9.97 -4.31
CA GLY A 416 27.02 10.82 -5.51
C GLY A 416 26.04 12.01 -5.51
N SER A 417 25.41 12.34 -4.39
CA SER A 417 24.44 13.45 -4.33
C SER A 417 25.10 14.83 -4.49
N ASN A 418 24.35 15.82 -4.99
CA ASN A 418 24.80 17.21 -5.00
C ASN A 418 24.77 17.79 -3.56
N HIS A 419 25.95 17.92 -2.93
CA HIS A 419 26.06 18.28 -1.51
C HIS A 419 26.30 19.77 -1.29
N LEU A 420 25.42 20.38 -0.50
CA LEU A 420 25.53 21.76 -0.03
C LEU A 420 25.96 21.78 1.44
N ASN A 421 26.83 22.71 1.80
CA ASN A 421 27.19 23.00 3.18
C ASN A 421 26.92 24.48 3.45
N ILE A 422 25.97 24.76 4.35
CA ILE A 422 25.49 26.11 4.63
C ILE A 422 25.60 26.36 6.13
N ASN A 423 26.18 27.50 6.52
CA ASN A 423 26.17 27.96 7.90
C ASN A 423 24.92 28.82 8.14
N ILE A 424 24.12 28.48 9.15
CA ILE A 424 22.85 29.16 9.46
C ILE A 424 22.99 30.25 10.53
N ASP A 425 24.18 30.46 11.08
CA ASP A 425 24.40 31.33 12.25
C ASP A 425 24.08 32.79 11.94
N MET A 426 24.33 33.25 10.72
CA MET A 426 23.95 34.61 10.32
C MET A 426 22.43 34.81 10.35
N ALA A 427 21.66 33.82 9.89
CA ALA A 427 20.21 33.87 9.94
C ALA A 427 19.70 33.80 11.39
N VAL A 428 20.27 32.91 12.20
CA VAL A 428 19.94 32.79 13.63
C VAL A 428 20.23 34.08 14.39
N LYS A 429 21.41 34.68 14.19
CA LYS A 429 21.78 35.98 14.78
C LYS A 429 20.85 37.10 14.33
N GLY A 430 20.44 37.12 13.07
CA GLY A 430 19.46 38.08 12.56
C GLY A 430 18.12 37.98 13.30
N MET A 431 17.59 36.77 13.46
CA MET A 431 16.34 36.53 14.20
C MET A 431 16.44 36.94 15.67
N LEU A 432 17.55 36.58 16.35
CA LEU A 432 17.79 36.97 17.73
C LEU A 432 18.00 38.48 17.88
N GLY A 433 18.61 39.14 16.90
CA GLY A 433 18.75 40.59 16.83
C GLY A 433 17.41 41.30 16.81
N ILE A 434 16.47 40.85 15.97
CA ILE A 434 15.10 41.39 15.92
C ILE A 434 14.38 41.18 17.26
N PHE A 435 14.47 39.97 17.83
CA PHE A 435 13.87 39.68 19.13
C PHE A 435 14.41 40.60 20.24
N SER A 436 15.73 40.80 20.26
CA SER A 436 16.38 41.65 21.26
C SER A 436 16.04 43.12 21.09
N MET A 437 15.96 43.60 19.85
CA MET A 437 15.54 44.97 19.54
C MET A 437 14.13 45.27 20.05
N VAL A 438 13.20 44.31 19.94
CA VAL A 438 11.80 44.49 20.35
C VAL A 438 11.60 44.29 21.86
N THR A 439 12.29 43.32 22.46
CA THR A 439 12.03 42.91 23.86
C THR A 439 13.01 43.47 24.88
N GLY A 440 14.16 44.00 24.43
CA GLY A 440 15.27 44.41 25.28
C GLY A 440 15.99 43.24 25.97
N LYS A 441 15.72 41.99 25.57
CA LYS A 441 16.29 40.77 26.18
C LYS A 441 17.09 39.96 25.17
N TRP A 442 18.15 39.30 25.65
CA TRP A 442 18.92 38.35 24.86
C TRP A 442 18.82 36.96 25.51
N PRO A 443 18.12 35.99 24.90
CA PRO A 443 17.98 34.66 25.49
C PRO A 443 19.33 33.93 25.50
N GLN A 444 19.57 33.13 26.54
CA GLN A 444 20.83 32.39 26.70
C GLN A 444 20.63 30.87 26.72
N PHE A 445 21.62 30.13 26.23
CA PHE A 445 21.65 28.67 26.40
C PHE A 445 21.81 28.32 27.87
N ARG A 446 21.35 27.13 28.28
CA ARG A 446 21.43 26.68 29.68
C ARG A 446 22.87 26.59 30.18
N ALA A 447 23.80 26.19 29.31
CA ALA A 447 25.23 26.16 29.60
C ALA A 447 25.79 27.54 29.98
N ASN A 448 25.15 28.61 29.49
CA ASN A 448 25.54 30.00 29.72
C ASN A 448 24.66 30.69 30.78
N GLY A 449 23.89 29.93 31.57
CA GLY A 449 23.05 30.46 32.65
C GLY A 449 21.59 30.76 32.28
N GLY A 450 21.17 30.48 31.05
CA GLY A 450 19.78 30.69 30.60
C GLY A 450 18.79 29.69 31.22
N SER A 451 17.51 30.09 31.27
CA SER A 451 16.44 29.21 31.76
C SER A 451 16.17 28.03 30.82
N VAL A 452 15.45 27.01 31.32
CA VAL A 452 15.01 25.87 30.49
C VAL A 452 14.19 26.33 29.28
N ARG A 453 13.38 27.38 29.45
CA ARG A 453 12.56 27.95 28.38
C ARG A 453 13.41 28.63 27.31
N GLU A 454 14.40 29.41 27.71
CA GLU A 454 15.33 30.07 26.77
C GLU A 454 16.15 29.04 26.00
N ASN A 455 16.68 28.03 26.69
CA ASN A 455 17.44 26.97 26.06
C ASN A 455 16.61 26.23 25.00
N LEU A 456 15.38 25.85 25.33
CA LEU A 456 14.48 25.18 24.38
C LEU A 456 14.10 26.10 23.21
N ALA A 457 13.84 27.39 23.48
CA ALA A 457 13.52 28.35 22.43
C ALA A 457 14.69 28.52 21.45
N LEU A 458 15.93 28.64 21.95
CA LEU A 458 17.13 28.72 21.12
C LEU A 458 17.36 27.46 20.29
N GLN A 459 17.17 26.27 20.88
CA GLN A 459 17.26 24.99 20.16
C GLN A 459 16.20 24.89 19.05
N ASN A 460 14.97 25.32 19.31
CA ASN A 460 13.89 25.34 18.32
C ASN A 460 14.18 26.31 17.16
N VAL A 461 14.77 27.48 17.43
CA VAL A 461 15.18 28.44 16.39
C VAL A 461 16.27 27.85 15.48
N GLN A 462 17.13 27.00 16.04
CA GLN A 462 18.14 26.26 15.28
C GLN A 462 17.59 25.00 14.57
N GLY A 463 16.34 24.61 14.82
CA GLY A 463 15.75 23.36 14.30
C GLY A 463 16.21 22.09 15.01
N ASN A 464 16.89 22.20 16.15
CA ASN A 464 17.40 21.07 16.92
C ASN A 464 16.34 20.57 17.90
N PHE A 465 15.68 19.46 17.58
CA PHE A 465 14.78 18.79 18.51
C PHE A 465 15.57 17.88 19.46
N VAL A 466 15.24 17.92 20.76
CA VAL A 466 15.78 16.97 21.74
C VAL A 466 14.85 15.75 21.79
N PRO A 467 15.31 14.55 21.40
CA PRO A 467 14.51 13.34 21.53
C PRO A 467 14.37 12.94 23.00
N CYS A 468 13.16 12.53 23.40
CA CYS A 468 12.92 11.87 24.69
C CYS A 468 13.00 10.35 24.51
N PHE A 469 14.15 9.74 24.78
CA PHE A 469 14.25 8.28 24.85
C PHE A 469 13.85 7.78 26.23
N VAL A 470 12.91 6.84 26.28
CA VAL A 470 12.57 6.08 27.50
C VAL A 470 13.12 4.67 27.34
N GLN A 471 14.29 4.42 27.92
CA GLN A 471 14.87 3.07 27.95
C GLN A 471 14.18 2.23 29.03
N ILE A 472 13.64 1.07 28.68
CA ILE A 472 13.05 0.11 29.63
C ILE A 472 14.08 -1.02 29.80
N LYS A 473 14.66 -1.14 30.99
CA LYS A 473 15.38 -2.34 31.45
C LYS A 473 14.48 -3.09 32.43
N PHE A 474 14.90 -4.24 32.97
CA PHE A 474 14.19 -4.88 34.09
C PHE A 474 14.07 -3.89 35.25
N LEU A 475 12.84 -3.53 35.60
CA LEU A 475 12.50 -2.45 36.52
C LEU A 475 11.49 -2.97 37.53
N GLY A 476 11.62 -2.53 38.79
CA GLY A 476 10.62 -2.83 39.81
C GLY A 476 9.27 -2.18 39.47
N VAL A 477 8.19 -2.70 40.05
CA VAL A 477 6.81 -2.25 39.82
C VAL A 477 6.65 -0.71 39.89
N LEU A 478 7.26 -0.07 40.91
CA LEU A 478 7.23 1.40 41.07
C LEU A 478 7.95 2.16 39.93
N GLN A 479 9.02 1.57 39.41
CA GLN A 479 9.77 2.15 38.30
C GLN A 479 9.00 2.00 36.98
N VAL A 480 8.28 0.90 36.79
CA VAL A 480 7.34 0.72 35.66
C VAL A 480 6.23 1.76 35.74
N ALA A 481 5.57 1.90 36.90
CA ALA A 481 4.54 2.91 37.11
C ALA A 481 5.04 4.33 36.79
N THR A 482 6.24 4.68 37.26
CA THR A 482 6.85 5.98 36.99
C THR A 482 7.09 6.19 35.49
N LYS A 483 7.59 5.18 34.77
CA LYS A 483 7.85 5.28 33.32
C LYS A 483 6.57 5.35 32.50
N VAL A 484 5.56 4.55 32.83
CA VAL A 484 4.25 4.60 32.16
C VAL A 484 3.62 5.97 32.33
N LYS A 485 3.62 6.51 33.56
CA LYS A 485 3.09 7.85 33.83
C LYS A 485 3.86 8.93 33.09
N HIS A 486 5.19 8.83 33.04
CA HIS A 486 6.02 9.76 32.28
C HIS A 486 5.72 9.69 30.78
N PHE A 487 5.66 8.48 30.20
CA PHE A 487 5.32 8.25 28.81
C PHE A 487 3.98 8.89 28.43
N PHE A 488 2.90 8.56 29.15
CA PHE A 488 1.56 9.06 28.82
C PHE A 488 1.42 10.57 28.99
N ARG A 489 2.17 11.17 29.94
CA ARG A 489 2.22 12.63 30.09
C ARG A 489 2.96 13.29 28.92
N MET A 490 4.11 12.75 28.50
CA MET A 490 4.86 13.30 27.37
C MET A 490 4.15 13.08 26.04
N TYR A 491 3.53 11.92 25.85
CA TYR A 491 2.64 11.62 24.72
C TYR A 491 1.52 12.65 24.61
N SER A 492 0.76 12.85 25.69
CA SER A 492 -0.41 13.72 25.65
C SER A 492 -0.07 15.20 25.49
N ILE A 493 1.04 15.68 26.08
CA ILE A 493 1.55 17.04 25.89
C ILE A 493 1.93 17.29 24.42
N ASN A 494 2.56 16.31 23.78
CA ASN A 494 3.13 16.48 22.44
C ASN A 494 2.20 16.03 21.30
N ARG A 495 1.05 15.40 21.59
CA ARG A 495 0.20 14.81 20.53
C ARG A 495 -0.27 15.83 19.49
N HIS A 496 -0.48 17.09 19.87
CA HIS A 496 -0.80 18.17 18.92
C HIS A 496 0.23 18.34 17.79
N LYS A 497 1.48 17.88 17.94
CA LYS A 497 2.47 17.90 16.86
C LYS A 497 2.14 16.90 15.76
N MET A 498 1.45 15.80 16.09
CA MET A 498 1.08 14.77 15.11
C MET A 498 0.03 15.24 14.12
N THR A 499 -0.76 16.27 14.44
CA THR A 499 -1.77 16.82 13.52
C THR A 499 -1.17 17.57 12.34
N THR A 500 0.12 17.93 12.42
CA THR A 500 0.84 18.72 11.41
C THR A 500 2.18 18.09 11.02
N VAL A 501 2.42 16.84 11.44
CA VAL A 501 3.62 16.10 11.06
C VAL A 501 3.60 15.81 9.55
N THR A 502 4.79 15.73 8.95
CA THR A 502 4.93 15.36 7.55
C THR A 502 4.38 13.95 7.32
N PRO A 503 3.56 13.73 6.27
CA PRO A 503 3.14 12.39 5.88
C PRO A 503 4.36 11.50 5.62
N SER A 504 4.36 10.29 6.19
CA SER A 504 5.47 9.35 6.12
C SER A 504 5.03 8.01 5.56
N TYR A 505 5.91 7.32 4.83
CA TYR A 505 5.70 5.92 4.43
C TYR A 505 5.15 5.07 5.59
N HIS A 506 4.04 4.36 5.36
CA HIS A 506 3.49 3.44 6.34
C HIS A 506 4.25 2.12 6.31
N ALA A 507 4.93 1.79 7.40
CA ALA A 507 5.61 0.50 7.59
C ALA A 507 5.09 -0.28 8.79
N GLU A 508 4.79 0.41 9.90
CA GLU A 508 4.55 -0.23 11.19
C GLU A 508 3.09 -0.12 11.63
N ASN A 509 2.54 -1.23 12.13
CA ASN A 509 1.14 -1.32 12.59
C ASN A 509 0.91 -0.67 13.98
N TYR A 510 1.86 0.15 14.44
CA TYR A 510 1.78 0.99 15.65
C TYR A 510 2.09 2.46 15.35
N SER A 511 1.95 2.89 14.09
CA SER A 511 2.18 4.27 13.68
C SER A 511 1.34 5.27 14.50
N PRO A 512 1.91 6.39 14.95
CA PRO A 512 1.17 7.47 15.61
C PRO A 512 0.55 8.47 14.61
N ASP A 513 0.55 8.19 13.30
CA ASP A 513 -0.02 9.07 12.27
C ASP A 513 -1.50 9.41 12.57
N ASP A 514 -1.78 10.71 12.65
CA ASP A 514 -3.10 11.23 13.03
C ASP A 514 -4.04 11.43 11.83
N ASN A 515 -3.51 11.36 10.60
CA ASN A 515 -4.29 11.63 9.39
C ASN A 515 -5.19 10.46 9.02
N LEU A 516 -4.69 9.22 9.16
CA LEU A 516 -5.42 8.02 8.72
C LEU A 516 -5.42 6.91 9.79
N PHE A 517 -4.25 6.58 10.34
CA PHE A 517 -4.05 5.33 11.07
C PHE A 517 -4.53 5.38 12.53
N ASP A 518 -4.03 6.33 13.31
CA ASP A 518 -4.25 6.44 14.76
C ASP A 518 -5.07 7.70 15.09
N LEU A 519 -6.36 7.68 14.75
CA LEU A 519 -7.26 8.81 15.04
C LEU A 519 -7.44 8.99 16.56
N ARG A 520 -6.93 10.10 17.11
CA ARG A 520 -6.91 10.37 18.55
C ARG A 520 -7.26 11.82 18.88
N PRO A 521 -7.70 12.12 20.11
CA PRO A 521 -7.67 13.49 20.61
C PRO A 521 -6.25 14.06 20.51
N PHE A 522 -6.14 15.36 20.27
CA PHE A 522 -4.86 16.07 20.36
C PHE A 522 -4.80 17.06 21.54
N LEU A 523 -5.96 17.32 22.17
CA LEU A 523 -6.10 18.09 23.41
C LEU A 523 -6.51 17.15 24.55
N TYR A 524 -5.55 16.74 25.37
CA TYR A 524 -5.76 15.85 26.50
C TYR A 524 -5.70 16.59 27.84
N ASN A 525 -6.35 16.03 28.87
CA ASN A 525 -5.92 16.27 30.24
C ASN A 525 -4.61 15.54 30.50
N THR A 526 -3.49 16.27 30.45
CA THR A 526 -2.14 15.69 30.56
C THR A 526 -1.79 15.14 31.94
N GLN A 527 -2.64 15.36 32.95
CA GLN A 527 -2.44 14.80 34.29
C GLN A 527 -2.93 13.37 34.42
N TRP A 528 -3.81 12.91 33.51
CA TRP A 528 -4.39 11.55 33.54
C TRP A 528 -4.86 11.13 34.95
N ALA A 529 -5.48 12.07 35.68
CA ALA A 529 -5.64 11.99 37.13
C ALA A 529 -6.41 10.75 37.62
N TRP A 530 -7.37 10.26 36.84
CA TRP A 530 -8.08 9.02 37.16
C TRP A 530 -7.18 7.80 36.96
N GLN A 531 -6.63 7.66 35.75
CA GLN A 531 -5.80 6.53 35.34
C GLN A 531 -4.54 6.39 36.22
N PHE A 532 -3.90 7.51 36.56
CA PHE A 532 -2.70 7.49 37.40
C PHE A 532 -3.00 7.15 38.85
N ARG A 533 -4.18 7.50 39.38
CA ARG A 533 -4.64 7.03 40.70
C ARG A 533 -4.95 5.54 40.69
N CYS A 534 -5.54 5.02 39.62
CA CYS A 534 -5.72 3.58 39.48
C CYS A 534 -4.37 2.85 39.54
N ILE A 535 -3.35 3.33 38.82
CA ILE A 535 -1.99 2.77 38.87
C ILE A 535 -1.40 2.82 40.30
N ASP A 536 -1.63 3.89 41.05
CA ASP A 536 -1.13 4.02 42.42
C ASP A 536 -1.84 3.11 43.43
N ASN A 537 -3.09 2.74 43.13
CA ASN A 537 -3.92 1.92 44.01
C ASN A 537 -3.80 0.41 43.74
N GLU A 538 -3.11 0.00 42.67
CA GLU A 538 -2.84 -1.41 42.38
C GLU A 538 -1.87 -2.01 43.41
N ASP A 539 -2.19 -3.20 43.91
CA ASP A 539 -1.39 -3.88 44.92
C ASP A 539 -0.02 -4.28 44.35
N PRO A 540 1.10 -3.84 44.96
CA PRO A 540 2.45 -4.23 44.55
C PRO A 540 2.67 -5.75 44.49
N GLU A 541 2.01 -6.55 45.34
CA GLU A 541 2.10 -8.02 45.30
C GLU A 541 1.32 -8.62 44.12
N PHE A 542 0.16 -8.06 43.78
CA PHE A 542 -0.63 -8.47 42.61
C PHE A 542 0.09 -8.12 41.29
N LEU A 543 0.71 -6.94 41.21
CA LEU A 543 1.53 -6.52 40.07
C LEU A 543 2.77 -7.39 39.90
N LYS A 544 3.42 -7.78 41.01
CA LYS A 544 4.55 -8.70 40.98
C LYS A 544 4.12 -10.10 40.52
N PHE A 545 2.99 -10.61 41.03
CA PHE A 545 2.40 -11.87 40.57
C PHE A 545 2.09 -11.86 39.06
N LEU A 546 1.51 -10.78 38.53
CA LEU A 546 1.22 -10.64 37.09
C LEU A 546 2.46 -10.58 36.20
N ILE A 547 3.54 -9.96 36.68
CA ILE A 547 4.81 -9.88 35.95
C ILE A 547 5.53 -11.23 35.99
N ASP A 548 5.54 -11.90 37.15
CA ASP A 548 6.21 -13.19 37.34
C ASP A 548 5.44 -14.36 36.69
N SER A 549 4.12 -14.25 36.49
CA SER A 549 3.28 -15.30 35.85
C SER A 549 3.25 -15.26 34.32
N ARG A 550 3.97 -14.34 33.67
CA ARG A 550 4.12 -14.26 32.20
C ARG A 550 5.56 -14.50 31.71
N LEU A 551 6.45 -14.96 32.60
CA LEU A 551 7.69 -15.66 32.26
C LEU A 551 7.42 -17.17 32.30
#